data_AF-A0A5N5JE53-F1
#
_entry.id   AF-A0A5N5JE53-F1
#
_cell.length_a   1.000
_cell.length_b   1.000
_cell.length_c   1.000
_cell.angle_alpha   90.00
_cell.angle_beta   90.00
_cell.angle_gamma   90.00
#
_symmetry.space_group_name_H-M   'P 1'
#
loop_
_entity.id
_entity.type
_entity.pdbx_description
1 polymer ?
#
loop_
_entity_poly.entity_id
_entity_poly.type
_entity_poly.pdbx_seq_one_letter_code
_entity_poly.pdbx_strand_id
1 'polypeptide(L)'
;MASGRTVRVECEGVSVFLLMVLVALHHTVKAEVRKLDMAPDAVDDDFSQCRDKMLKAVTEPDGLLQKELNSDEKFKELWDENSQVCNKTIPGGTSYHIAALQVYGNSKSKFRKTFNELVYSKGRNNMTYRDKFPLKSLHFLLTDTLQLLSRTKTCKTVFYATHNMYTADTGTEVRFGKFLRAETSLSSETEVLDFSSGTLFNITSCSVVNVEKYTCKAEELQCIISPAEVFTVQNIGDLTIDDATYKQITLTHSRFLHNHDCSFFHRNAADVDSSISLTFTLLALTASLLPQFTAMA
;
A
#
# COMPACT_ATOMS: atom_id res chain seq x y z
N MET A 1 -26.20 77.27 -10.61
CA MET A 1 -25.31 76.20 -11.12
C MET A 1 -24.33 75.82 -10.04
N ALA A 2 -24.55 74.69 -9.37
CA ALA A 2 -23.53 73.95 -8.62
C ALA A 2 -24.02 72.50 -8.56
N SER A 3 -23.33 71.62 -9.29
CA SER A 3 -23.65 70.21 -9.45
C SER A 3 -23.06 69.42 -8.28
N GLY A 4 -23.92 68.87 -7.42
CA GLY A 4 -23.50 67.95 -6.36
C GLY A 4 -23.43 66.52 -6.91
N ARG A 5 -22.21 65.98 -7.03
CA ARG A 5 -22.01 64.54 -7.28
C ARG A 5 -22.04 63.78 -5.95
N THR A 6 -23.06 62.97 -5.76
CA THR A 6 -23.11 61.91 -4.75
C THR A 6 -22.21 60.77 -5.19
N VAL A 7 -21.12 60.51 -4.47
CA VAL A 7 -20.31 59.31 -4.63
C VAL A 7 -20.92 58.24 -3.73
N ARG A 8 -21.61 57.27 -4.34
CA ARG A 8 -22.08 56.06 -3.65
C ARG A 8 -20.86 55.15 -3.50
N VAL A 9 -20.39 54.96 -2.27
CA VAL A 9 -19.35 53.99 -1.94
C VAL A 9 -20.04 52.64 -1.78
N GLU A 10 -19.87 51.76 -2.75
CA GLU A 10 -20.30 50.35 -2.65
C GLU A 10 -19.34 49.59 -1.73
N CYS A 11 -19.73 49.47 -0.45
CA CYS A 11 -19.05 48.64 0.54
C CYS A 11 -19.73 47.27 0.67
N GLU A 12 -19.68 46.43 -0.37
CA GLU A 12 -20.23 45.05 -0.25
C GLU A 12 -19.28 43.92 -0.67
N GLY A 13 -18.07 44.21 -1.18
CA GLY A 13 -17.11 43.16 -1.59
C GLY A 13 -15.89 42.98 -0.67
N VAL A 14 -15.49 44.02 0.07
CA VAL A 14 -14.16 44.06 0.72
C VAL A 14 -14.11 43.19 1.98
N SER A 15 -15.23 43.07 2.71
CA SER A 15 -15.29 42.32 3.98
C SER A 15 -15.12 40.81 3.79
N VAL A 16 -15.78 40.24 2.78
CA VAL A 16 -15.74 38.79 2.52
C VAL A 16 -14.38 38.39 1.94
N PHE A 17 -13.83 39.19 1.03
CA PHE A 17 -12.51 38.91 0.45
C PHE A 17 -11.41 38.98 1.51
N LEU A 18 -11.47 39.95 2.42
CA LEU A 18 -10.52 40.07 3.53
C LEU A 18 -10.66 38.90 4.52
N LEU A 19 -11.88 38.47 4.84
CA LEU A 19 -12.14 37.28 5.66
C LEU A 19 -11.59 36.00 5.00
N MET A 20 -11.79 35.82 3.70
CA MET A 20 -11.26 34.68 2.95
C MET A 20 -9.73 34.69 2.89
N VAL A 21 -9.11 35.86 2.72
CA VAL A 21 -7.66 36.04 2.75
C VAL A 21 -7.10 35.76 4.15
N LEU A 22 -7.80 36.18 5.22
CA LEU A 22 -7.41 35.89 6.60
C LEU A 22 -7.53 34.40 6.95
N VAL A 23 -8.58 33.71 6.47
CA VAL A 23 -8.71 32.25 6.61
C VAL A 23 -7.62 31.52 5.82
N ALA A 24 -7.30 31.98 4.61
CA ALA A 24 -6.19 31.43 3.82
C ALA A 24 -4.82 31.68 4.47
N LEU A 25 -4.60 32.84 5.10
CA LEU A 25 -3.40 33.17 5.87
C LEU A 25 -3.31 32.40 7.20
N HIS A 26 -4.43 31.90 7.73
CA HIS A 26 -4.48 31.10 8.96
C HIS A 26 -4.40 29.59 8.74
N HIS A 27 -4.38 29.11 7.49
CA HIS A 27 -3.93 27.76 7.17
C HIS A 27 -2.41 27.65 7.31
N THR A 28 -1.91 27.88 8.53
CA THR A 28 -0.65 27.29 8.96
C THR A 28 -0.89 25.78 9.03
N VAL A 29 -0.53 25.07 7.97
CA VAL A 29 -0.45 23.61 7.99
C VAL A 29 0.61 23.26 9.03
N LYS A 30 0.19 23.05 10.28
CA LYS A 30 1.08 22.52 11.31
C LYS A 30 1.52 21.14 10.84
N ALA A 31 2.83 20.98 10.64
CA ALA A 31 3.39 19.67 10.32
C ALA A 31 2.99 18.68 11.42
N GLU A 32 2.22 17.66 11.05
CA GLU A 32 1.83 16.59 11.97
C GLU A 32 3.09 15.80 12.32
N VAL A 33 3.46 15.79 13.60
CA VAL A 33 4.57 14.97 14.10
C VAL A 33 4.05 13.57 14.37
N ARG A 34 4.61 12.58 13.68
CA ARG A 34 4.21 11.17 13.78
C ARG A 34 5.27 10.37 14.52
N LYS A 35 4.89 9.58 15.51
CA LYS A 35 5.83 8.64 16.14
C LYS A 35 5.83 7.34 15.34
N LEU A 36 7.00 6.86 14.95
CA LEU A 36 7.15 5.54 14.34
C LEU A 36 6.79 4.45 15.36
N ASP A 37 6.11 3.43 14.88
CA ASP A 37 5.71 2.26 15.65
C ASP A 37 5.89 0.98 14.82
N MET A 38 5.32 -0.12 15.29
CA MET A 38 5.36 -1.42 14.60
C MET A 38 4.28 -1.58 13.52
N ALA A 39 3.50 -0.53 13.23
CA ALA A 39 2.36 -0.56 12.30
C ALA A 39 1.43 -1.77 12.54
N PRO A 40 0.74 -1.83 13.70
CA PRO A 40 -0.01 -3.02 14.11
C PRO A 40 -1.21 -3.34 13.19
N ASP A 41 -1.76 -2.32 12.53
CA ASP A 41 -2.94 -2.44 11.67
C ASP A 41 -2.57 -2.64 10.17
N ALA A 42 -1.30 -2.94 9.88
CA ALA A 42 -0.81 -3.14 8.52
C ALA A 42 -1.18 -4.51 7.94
N VAL A 43 -1.51 -4.54 6.65
CA VAL A 43 -1.65 -5.75 5.84
C VAL A 43 -0.26 -6.25 5.46
N ASP A 44 0.25 -7.19 6.24
CA ASP A 44 1.64 -7.66 6.21
C ASP A 44 1.76 -9.16 5.93
N ASP A 45 0.71 -9.78 5.39
CA ASP A 45 0.69 -11.21 5.03
C ASP A 45 1.83 -11.52 4.06
N ASP A 46 2.63 -12.52 4.40
CA ASP A 46 3.78 -12.96 3.61
C ASP A 46 3.44 -14.15 2.70
N PHE A 47 2.26 -14.76 2.85
CA PHE A 47 1.77 -15.88 2.04
C PHE A 47 2.72 -17.09 1.97
N SER A 48 3.75 -17.18 2.80
CA SER A 48 4.81 -18.18 2.69
C SER A 48 4.25 -19.62 2.78
N GLN A 49 3.18 -19.81 3.55
CA GLN A 49 2.52 -21.10 3.75
C GLN A 49 1.42 -21.43 2.73
N CYS A 50 0.95 -20.45 1.95
CA CYS A 50 -0.16 -20.63 1.00
C CYS A 50 0.11 -20.04 -0.38
N ARG A 51 1.36 -19.71 -0.71
CA ARG A 51 1.77 -19.03 -1.94
C ARG A 51 1.11 -19.63 -3.18
N ASP A 52 1.26 -20.93 -3.39
CA ASP A 52 0.73 -21.59 -4.60
C ASP A 52 -0.81 -21.57 -4.65
N LYS A 53 -1.45 -21.70 -3.48
CA LYS A 53 -2.91 -21.61 -3.35
C LYS A 53 -3.41 -20.19 -3.62
N MET A 54 -2.72 -19.17 -3.10
CA MET A 54 -3.04 -17.77 -3.32
C MET A 54 -2.79 -17.38 -4.78
N LEU A 55 -1.69 -17.84 -5.38
CA LEU A 55 -1.40 -17.61 -6.79
C LEU A 55 -2.50 -18.17 -7.69
N LYS A 56 -2.94 -19.40 -7.45
CA LYS A 56 -4.08 -19.98 -8.19
C LYS A 56 -5.36 -19.17 -7.97
N ALA A 57 -5.72 -18.88 -6.72
CA ALA A 57 -6.91 -18.10 -6.39
C ALA A 57 -6.93 -16.72 -7.06
N VAL A 58 -5.75 -16.10 -7.24
CA VAL A 58 -5.60 -14.79 -7.89
C VAL A 58 -5.65 -14.89 -9.41
N THR A 59 -5.02 -15.90 -10.01
CA THR A 59 -4.67 -15.88 -11.45
C THR A 59 -5.43 -16.85 -12.34
N GLU A 60 -6.16 -17.81 -11.78
CA GLU A 60 -7.03 -18.70 -12.57
C GLU A 60 -8.22 -17.94 -13.20
N PRO A 61 -8.85 -18.48 -14.27
CA PRO A 61 -10.08 -17.91 -14.83
C PRO A 61 -11.16 -17.71 -13.76
N ASP A 62 -11.85 -16.57 -13.80
CA ASP A 62 -12.78 -16.12 -12.76
C ASP A 62 -12.15 -15.99 -11.36
N GLY A 63 -10.82 -15.88 -11.31
CA GLY A 63 -10.01 -15.64 -10.13
C GLY A 63 -10.19 -14.25 -9.54
N LEU A 64 -9.53 -14.02 -8.40
CA LEU A 64 -9.68 -12.80 -7.62
C LEU A 64 -9.30 -11.55 -8.41
N LEU A 65 -8.21 -11.59 -9.19
CA LEU A 65 -7.77 -10.42 -9.97
C LEU A 65 -8.83 -10.03 -11.00
N GLN A 66 -9.36 -11.00 -11.75
CA GLN A 66 -10.40 -10.75 -12.75
C GLN A 66 -11.67 -10.18 -12.11
N LYS A 67 -12.06 -10.70 -10.94
CA LYS A 67 -13.21 -10.17 -10.17
C LYS A 67 -12.97 -8.74 -9.71
N GLU A 68 -11.79 -8.44 -9.17
CA GLU A 68 -11.42 -7.09 -8.72
C GLU A 68 -11.44 -6.10 -9.91
N LEU A 69 -10.84 -6.46 -11.04
CA LEU A 69 -10.84 -5.66 -12.27
C LEU A 69 -12.26 -5.44 -12.82
N ASN A 70 -13.13 -6.43 -12.78
CA ASN A 70 -14.52 -6.29 -13.26
C ASN A 70 -15.38 -5.43 -12.32
N SER A 71 -15.02 -5.35 -11.04
CA SER A 71 -15.78 -4.61 -10.03
C SER A 71 -15.36 -3.15 -9.85
N ASP A 72 -14.14 -2.79 -10.27
CA ASP A 72 -13.57 -1.45 -10.11
C ASP A 72 -12.97 -0.98 -11.44
N GLU A 73 -13.74 -0.12 -12.14
CA GLU A 73 -13.35 0.46 -13.42
C GLU A 73 -12.03 1.24 -13.34
N LYS A 74 -11.77 1.96 -12.24
CA LYS A 74 -10.53 2.72 -12.08
C LYS A 74 -9.33 1.81 -11.87
N PHE A 75 -9.51 0.72 -11.13
CA PHE A 75 -8.45 -0.28 -11.00
C PHE A 75 -8.19 -0.98 -12.33
N LYS A 76 -9.24 -1.27 -13.11
CA LYS A 76 -9.11 -1.84 -14.45
C LYS A 76 -8.34 -0.93 -15.40
N GLU A 77 -8.71 0.34 -15.49
CA GLU A 77 -7.99 1.33 -16.30
C GLU A 77 -6.52 1.39 -15.90
N LEU A 78 -6.24 1.53 -14.59
CA LEU A 78 -4.87 1.56 -14.09
C LEU A 78 -4.08 0.30 -14.46
N TRP A 79 -4.71 -0.87 -14.32
CA TRP A 79 -4.08 -2.14 -14.65
C TRP A 79 -3.76 -2.21 -16.15
N ASP A 80 -4.75 -1.98 -17.01
CA ASP A 80 -4.60 -2.07 -18.47
C ASP A 80 -3.60 -1.05 -19.02
N GLU A 81 -3.55 0.17 -18.47
CA GLU A 81 -2.57 1.19 -18.85
C GLU A 81 -1.13 0.77 -18.54
N ASN A 82 -0.92 0.14 -17.38
CA ASN A 82 0.42 -0.05 -16.82
C ASN A 82 0.95 -1.49 -16.91
N SER A 83 0.10 -2.49 -17.19
CA SER A 83 0.49 -3.91 -17.28
C SER A 83 0.98 -4.32 -18.68
N GLN A 84 1.61 -3.41 -19.43
CA GLN A 84 2.06 -3.65 -20.80
C GLN A 84 3.00 -4.86 -20.91
N VAL A 85 2.97 -5.55 -22.05
CA VAL A 85 3.84 -6.71 -22.28
C VAL A 85 5.30 -6.32 -22.12
N CYS A 86 6.00 -7.04 -21.24
CA CYS A 86 7.40 -6.80 -20.93
C CYS A 86 8.19 -8.11 -20.99
N ASN A 87 9.26 -8.14 -21.78
CA ASN A 87 10.09 -9.35 -21.98
C ASN A 87 11.06 -9.60 -20.81
N LYS A 88 10.97 -8.83 -19.73
CA LYS A 88 11.72 -9.06 -18.49
C LYS A 88 11.15 -10.29 -17.79
N THR A 89 11.96 -10.94 -16.96
CA THR A 89 11.55 -12.11 -16.19
C THR A 89 11.85 -11.92 -14.71
N ILE A 90 10.95 -12.42 -13.87
CA ILE A 90 11.14 -12.54 -12.43
C ILE A 90 11.36 -14.03 -12.16
N PRO A 91 12.55 -14.47 -11.70
CA PRO A 91 12.81 -15.88 -11.42
C PRO A 91 11.79 -16.45 -10.42
N GLY A 92 11.10 -17.54 -10.80
CA GLY A 92 10.05 -18.16 -9.99
C GLY A 92 8.71 -17.41 -9.97
N GLY A 93 8.60 -16.31 -10.70
CA GLY A 93 7.37 -15.54 -10.91
C GLY A 93 6.65 -15.89 -12.21
N THR A 94 5.55 -15.19 -12.46
CA THR A 94 4.69 -15.31 -13.64
C THR A 94 4.55 -13.94 -14.32
N SER A 95 3.89 -13.88 -15.48
CA SER A 95 3.55 -12.61 -16.14
C SER A 95 2.73 -11.67 -15.23
N TYR A 96 1.90 -12.22 -14.34
CA TYR A 96 1.14 -11.43 -13.37
C TYR A 96 2.01 -10.70 -12.35
N HIS A 97 3.18 -11.25 -11.99
CA HIS A 97 4.13 -10.60 -11.08
C HIS A 97 4.77 -9.38 -11.75
N ILE A 98 5.18 -9.53 -13.01
CA ILE A 98 5.72 -8.43 -13.81
C ILE A 98 4.63 -7.36 -14.01
N ALA A 99 3.41 -7.78 -14.35
CA ALA A 99 2.27 -6.87 -14.50
C ALA A 99 2.02 -6.08 -13.21
N ALA A 100 1.90 -6.74 -12.06
CA ALA A 100 1.68 -6.08 -10.77
C ALA A 100 2.81 -5.10 -10.41
N LEU A 101 4.07 -5.49 -10.64
CA LEU A 101 5.22 -4.62 -10.41
C LEU A 101 5.21 -3.39 -11.33
N GLN A 102 4.83 -3.53 -12.60
CA GLN A 102 4.66 -2.41 -13.52
C GLN A 102 3.46 -1.53 -13.16
N VAL A 103 2.32 -2.12 -12.79
CA VAL A 103 1.13 -1.40 -12.33
C VAL A 103 1.47 -0.53 -11.13
N TYR A 104 2.15 -1.09 -10.13
CA TYR A 104 2.59 -0.30 -8.98
C TYR A 104 3.68 0.72 -9.35
N GLY A 105 4.73 0.29 -10.05
CA GLY A 105 5.91 1.11 -10.35
C GLY A 105 5.64 2.30 -11.28
N ASN A 106 4.77 2.13 -12.27
CA ASN A 106 4.45 3.15 -13.27
C ASN A 106 3.24 4.00 -12.85
N SER A 107 2.52 3.61 -11.80
CA SER A 107 1.39 4.39 -11.31
C SER A 107 1.82 5.72 -10.69
N LYS A 108 0.96 6.72 -10.87
CA LYS A 108 1.13 8.04 -10.25
C LYS A 108 1.23 7.94 -8.74
N SER A 109 2.01 8.83 -8.13
CA SER A 109 2.20 8.93 -6.67
C SER A 109 0.88 8.91 -5.87
N LYS A 110 -0.20 9.52 -6.41
CA LYS A 110 -1.54 9.51 -5.79
C LYS A 110 -2.11 8.11 -5.58
N PHE A 111 -1.98 7.22 -6.57
CA PHE A 111 -2.45 5.83 -6.44
C PHE A 111 -1.61 5.10 -5.39
N ARG A 112 -0.27 5.16 -5.51
CA ARG A 112 0.64 4.51 -4.55
C ARG A 112 0.37 4.97 -3.11
N LYS A 113 0.12 6.26 -2.90
CA LYS A 113 -0.26 6.79 -1.58
C LYS A 113 -1.56 6.18 -1.08
N THR A 114 -2.61 6.17 -1.90
CA THR A 114 -3.93 5.61 -1.53
C THR A 114 -3.86 4.11 -1.23
N PHE A 115 -3.19 3.34 -2.09
CA PHE A 115 -2.97 1.92 -1.88
C PHE A 115 -2.19 1.65 -0.59
N ASN A 116 -1.11 2.39 -0.34
CA ASN A 116 -0.32 2.23 0.87
C ASN A 116 -1.05 2.67 2.16
N GLU A 117 -1.99 3.61 2.09
CA GLU A 117 -2.88 3.92 3.23
C GLU A 117 -3.83 2.77 3.55
N LEU A 118 -4.33 2.06 2.53
CA LEU A 118 -5.10 0.83 2.70
C LEU A 118 -4.24 -0.29 3.29
N VAL A 119 -3.03 -0.49 2.77
CA VAL A 119 -2.08 -1.47 3.30
C VAL A 119 -1.76 -1.16 4.76
N TYR A 120 -1.53 0.11 5.12
CA TYR A 120 -1.21 0.50 6.50
C TYR A 120 -2.35 0.31 7.52
N SER A 121 -3.61 0.29 7.09
CA SER A 121 -4.76 0.42 8.01
C SER A 121 -5.78 -0.71 7.98
N LYS A 122 -5.69 -1.65 7.03
CA LYS A 122 -6.71 -2.70 6.82
C LYS A 122 -6.29 -4.10 7.27
N GLY A 123 -5.20 -4.22 8.02
CA GLY A 123 -4.68 -5.47 8.58
C GLY A 123 -4.93 -5.66 10.08
N ARG A 124 -5.82 -4.87 10.71
CA ARG A 124 -6.05 -5.02 12.16
C ARG A 124 -6.51 -6.42 12.58
N ASN A 125 -7.24 -7.11 11.71
CA ASN A 125 -7.72 -8.48 11.92
C ASN A 125 -8.22 -9.09 10.60
N ASN A 126 -8.41 -10.41 10.59
CA ASN A 126 -8.85 -11.16 9.41
C ASN A 126 -10.16 -10.63 8.80
N MET A 127 -11.13 -10.21 9.63
CA MET A 127 -12.40 -9.65 9.16
C MET A 127 -12.19 -8.32 8.43
N THR A 128 -11.38 -7.42 9.01
CA THR A 128 -11.07 -6.13 8.40
C THR A 128 -10.30 -6.32 7.09
N TYR A 129 -9.31 -7.21 7.07
CA TYR A 129 -8.58 -7.56 5.86
C TYR A 129 -9.52 -8.13 4.79
N ARG A 130 -10.31 -9.15 5.13
CA ARG A 130 -11.19 -9.82 4.17
C ARG A 130 -12.25 -8.89 3.62
N ASP A 131 -12.93 -8.14 4.49
CA ASP A 131 -14.16 -7.43 4.13
C ASP A 131 -13.89 -5.97 3.72
N LYS A 132 -12.73 -5.38 4.09
CA LYS A 132 -12.44 -3.95 3.89
C LYS A 132 -11.14 -3.63 3.17
N PHE A 133 -10.23 -4.57 2.95
CA PHE A 133 -9.03 -4.34 2.13
C PHE A 133 -9.30 -4.71 0.67
N PRO A 134 -9.44 -3.74 -0.26
CA PRO A 134 -9.52 -4.05 -1.68
C PRO A 134 -8.12 -4.35 -2.24
N LEU A 135 -8.03 -4.68 -3.53
CA LEU A 135 -6.76 -4.85 -4.25
C LEU A 135 -5.86 -5.95 -3.63
N LYS A 136 -6.48 -7.03 -3.16
CA LYS A 136 -5.78 -8.17 -2.54
C LYS A 136 -4.87 -8.86 -3.54
N SER A 137 -5.27 -8.92 -4.81
CA SER A 137 -4.45 -9.50 -5.87
C SER A 137 -3.17 -8.70 -6.09
N LEU A 138 -3.27 -7.37 -6.11
CA LEU A 138 -2.10 -6.49 -6.27
C LEU A 138 -1.16 -6.61 -5.07
N HIS A 139 -1.69 -6.60 -3.85
CA HIS A 139 -0.89 -6.80 -2.63
C HIS A 139 -0.14 -8.14 -2.65
N PHE A 140 -0.86 -9.24 -2.92
CA PHE A 140 -0.25 -10.57 -3.01
C PHE A 140 0.86 -10.63 -4.05
N LEU A 141 0.58 -10.20 -5.29
CA LEU A 141 1.55 -10.28 -6.39
C LEU A 141 2.78 -9.41 -6.12
N LEU A 142 2.62 -8.24 -5.50
CA LEU A 142 3.75 -7.40 -5.09
C LEU A 142 4.56 -8.08 -3.97
N THR A 143 3.91 -8.57 -2.92
CA THR A 143 4.58 -9.26 -1.82
C THR A 143 5.38 -10.46 -2.31
N ASP A 144 4.77 -11.33 -3.13
CA ASP A 144 5.46 -12.50 -3.69
C ASP A 144 6.61 -12.10 -4.62
N THR A 145 6.43 -11.04 -5.41
CA THR A 145 7.50 -10.47 -6.26
C THR A 145 8.71 -10.05 -5.42
N LEU A 146 8.49 -9.32 -4.32
CA LEU A 146 9.58 -8.90 -3.44
C LEU A 146 10.28 -10.12 -2.85
N GLN A 147 9.53 -11.10 -2.36
CA GLN A 147 10.11 -12.34 -1.81
C GLN A 147 10.92 -13.14 -2.83
N LEU A 148 10.47 -13.23 -4.09
CA LEU A 148 11.20 -13.91 -5.16
C LEU A 148 12.53 -13.22 -5.48
N LEU A 149 12.55 -11.88 -5.45
CA LEU A 149 13.70 -11.07 -5.84
C LEU A 149 14.69 -10.78 -4.70
N SER A 150 14.24 -10.86 -3.44
CA SER A 150 15.08 -10.63 -2.25
C SER A 150 15.84 -11.87 -1.75
N ARG A 151 15.75 -13.01 -2.45
CA ARG A 151 16.37 -14.29 -2.04
C ARG A 151 17.90 -14.28 -1.96
N THR A 152 18.56 -13.27 -2.53
CA THR A 152 20.03 -13.17 -2.53
C THR A 152 20.61 -12.77 -1.16
N LYS A 153 19.77 -12.53 -0.13
CA LYS A 153 20.14 -12.16 1.25
C LYS A 153 21.07 -10.94 1.35
N THR A 154 21.18 -10.14 0.31
CA THR A 154 22.06 -8.96 0.30
C THR A 154 21.25 -7.73 0.64
N CYS A 155 21.47 -7.18 1.83
CA CYS A 155 20.84 -5.95 2.24
C CYS A 155 21.54 -4.75 1.60
N LYS A 156 20.77 -3.70 1.31
CA LYS A 156 21.24 -2.49 0.62
C LYS A 156 20.84 -1.27 1.41
N THR A 157 21.70 -0.25 1.37
CA THR A 157 21.37 1.07 1.87
C THR A 157 20.60 1.84 0.81
N VAL A 158 19.47 2.40 1.21
CA VAL A 158 18.59 3.24 0.39
C VAL A 158 18.08 4.41 1.23
N PHE A 159 17.53 5.42 0.56
CA PHE A 159 17.11 6.66 1.16
C PHE A 159 15.65 6.95 0.84
N TYR A 160 14.94 7.55 1.79
CA TYR A 160 13.56 7.98 1.61
C TYR A 160 13.34 9.27 2.40
N ALA A 161 12.82 10.31 1.76
CA ALA A 161 12.52 11.58 2.39
C ALA A 161 11.04 11.93 2.26
N THR A 162 10.55 12.67 3.24
CA THR A 162 9.16 13.11 3.31
C THR A 162 9.04 14.39 4.11
N HIS A 163 8.12 15.28 3.69
CA HIS A 163 7.77 16.49 4.44
C HIS A 163 7.17 16.20 5.82
N ASN A 164 6.74 14.96 6.08
CA ASN A 164 6.23 14.59 7.40
C ASN A 164 7.38 14.52 8.42
N MET A 165 7.12 15.05 9.60
CA MET A 165 8.04 14.96 10.73
C MET A 165 7.80 13.65 11.47
N TYR A 166 8.79 12.76 11.48
CA TYR A 166 8.75 11.52 12.24
C TYR A 166 9.62 11.60 13.49
N THR A 167 9.22 10.89 14.53
CA THR A 167 10.01 10.69 15.74
C THR A 167 10.10 9.22 16.04
N ALA A 168 11.19 8.82 16.69
CA ALA A 168 11.41 7.45 17.14
C ALA A 168 12.34 7.49 18.36
N ASP A 169 12.55 6.35 18.98
CA ASP A 169 13.49 6.20 20.08
C ASP A 169 14.61 5.25 19.64
N THR A 170 15.87 5.66 19.80
CA THR A 170 17.02 4.82 19.44
C THR A 170 16.96 3.47 20.15
N GLY A 171 17.25 2.40 19.44
CA GLY A 171 17.19 1.02 19.92
C GLY A 171 15.80 0.37 19.87
N THR A 172 14.74 1.11 19.53
CA THR A 172 13.41 0.53 19.33
C THR A 172 13.25 -0.07 17.94
N GLU A 173 12.30 -1.00 17.82
CA GLU A 173 11.90 -1.57 16.54
C GLU A 173 10.71 -0.82 15.94
N VAL A 174 10.79 -0.58 14.64
CA VAL A 174 9.76 0.13 13.88
C VAL A 174 9.50 -0.59 12.57
N ARG A 175 8.32 -0.34 12.00
CA ARG A 175 7.90 -0.87 10.70
C ARG A 175 7.09 0.17 9.97
N PHE A 176 7.33 0.33 8.66
CA PHE A 176 6.56 1.27 7.86
C PHE A 176 5.12 0.80 7.60
N GLY A 177 4.89 -0.52 7.61
CA GLY A 177 3.55 -1.13 7.47
C GLY A 177 2.91 -0.90 6.10
N LYS A 178 3.70 -0.56 5.09
CA LYS A 178 3.28 -0.27 3.72
C LYS A 178 4.47 -0.45 2.78
N PHE A 179 4.22 -0.59 1.49
CA PHE A 179 5.30 -0.60 0.52
C PHE A 179 5.97 0.78 0.50
N LEU A 180 7.28 0.82 0.72
CA LEU A 180 8.02 2.08 0.76
C LEU A 180 8.75 2.30 -0.56
N ARG A 181 8.63 3.49 -1.15
CA ARG A 181 9.55 3.92 -2.20
C ARG A 181 10.91 4.25 -1.60
N ALA A 182 11.98 4.04 -2.33
CA ALA A 182 13.30 4.50 -1.93
C ALA A 182 14.21 4.75 -3.12
N GLU A 183 15.20 5.60 -2.92
CA GLU A 183 16.29 5.86 -3.86
C GLU A 183 17.60 5.21 -3.37
N THR A 184 18.46 4.83 -4.29
CA THR A 184 19.73 4.16 -4.01
C THR A 184 20.84 5.11 -3.55
N SER A 185 20.64 6.41 -3.72
CA SER A 185 21.60 7.44 -3.32
C SER A 185 20.90 8.58 -2.59
N LEU A 186 21.63 9.20 -1.67
CA LEU A 186 21.15 10.36 -0.93
C LEU A 186 20.88 11.53 -1.86
N SER A 187 21.77 11.78 -2.84
CA SER A 187 21.63 12.88 -3.79
C SER A 187 20.37 12.76 -4.64
N SER A 188 20.09 11.57 -5.18
CA SER A 188 18.87 11.33 -5.97
C SER A 188 17.60 11.56 -5.16
N GLU A 189 17.57 11.16 -3.88
CA GLU A 189 16.41 11.46 -3.01
C GLU A 189 16.28 12.96 -2.75
N THR A 190 17.38 13.68 -2.61
CA THR A 190 17.37 15.09 -2.19
C THR A 190 17.16 16.08 -3.33
N GLU A 191 17.55 15.73 -4.56
CA GLU A 191 17.40 16.56 -5.77
C GLU A 191 15.94 16.88 -6.12
N VAL A 192 15.01 16.01 -5.70
CA VAL A 192 13.58 16.13 -6.02
C VAL A 192 12.74 16.67 -4.84
N LEU A 193 13.38 17.08 -3.74
CA LEU A 193 12.67 17.61 -2.58
C LEU A 193 12.26 19.05 -2.82
N ASP A 194 10.96 19.30 -2.74
CA ASP A 194 10.33 20.61 -2.85
C ASP A 194 10.01 21.23 -1.47
N PHE A 195 10.54 20.65 -0.39
CA PHE A 195 10.26 21.05 0.99
C PHE A 195 11.55 21.30 1.78
N SER A 196 11.51 22.33 2.63
CA SER A 196 12.67 22.78 3.42
C SER A 196 12.82 22.11 4.79
N SER A 197 11.84 21.28 5.18
CA SER A 197 11.86 20.54 6.45
C SER A 197 11.07 19.24 6.35
N GLY A 198 11.52 18.23 7.07
CA GLY A 198 10.90 16.90 7.05
C GLY A 198 11.80 15.85 7.67
N THR A 199 11.53 14.60 7.34
CA THR A 199 12.35 13.46 7.78
C THR A 199 13.03 12.82 6.59
N LEU A 200 14.32 12.55 6.73
CA LEU A 200 15.11 11.74 5.82
C LEU A 200 15.48 10.42 6.50
N PHE A 201 15.11 9.31 5.88
CA PHE A 201 15.43 7.98 6.32
C PHE A 201 16.66 7.46 5.58
N ASN A 202 17.65 6.98 6.33
CA ASN A 202 18.77 6.19 5.82
C ASN A 202 18.51 4.74 6.22
N ILE A 203 18.15 3.89 5.25
CA ILE A 203 17.57 2.57 5.51
C ILE A 203 18.49 1.50 4.93
N THR A 204 19.05 0.65 5.78
CA THR A 204 19.66 -0.62 5.36
C THR A 204 18.59 -1.70 5.36
N SER A 205 18.07 -2.06 4.17
CA SER A 205 16.96 -3.01 4.00
C SER A 205 17.39 -4.25 3.22
N CYS A 206 16.86 -5.41 3.60
CA CYS A 206 17.06 -6.69 2.95
C CYS A 206 15.91 -7.06 1.97
N SER A 207 14.88 -6.23 1.86
CA SER A 207 13.78 -6.41 0.89
C SER A 207 13.77 -5.43 -0.29
N VAL A 208 14.85 -4.65 -0.43
CA VAL A 208 14.98 -3.68 -1.54
C VAL A 208 14.95 -4.40 -2.89
N VAL A 209 13.95 -4.05 -3.70
CA VAL A 209 13.88 -4.42 -5.12
C VAL A 209 14.03 -3.16 -5.96
N ASN A 210 15.02 -3.13 -6.86
CA ASN A 210 15.09 -2.13 -7.92
C ASN A 210 14.06 -2.49 -9.00
N VAL A 211 13.05 -1.64 -9.16
CA VAL A 211 11.88 -1.86 -10.01
C VAL A 211 12.24 -1.73 -11.49
N GLU A 212 13.13 -0.79 -11.83
CA GLU A 212 13.62 -0.53 -13.19
C GLU A 212 14.28 -1.76 -13.83
N LYS A 213 14.91 -2.62 -13.03
CA LYS A 213 15.54 -3.84 -13.51
C LYS A 213 14.54 -4.85 -14.09
N TYR A 214 13.32 -4.88 -13.57
CA TYR A 214 12.32 -5.92 -13.84
C TYR A 214 11.08 -5.40 -14.58
N THR A 215 11.02 -4.11 -14.85
CA THR A 215 9.92 -3.45 -15.57
C THR A 215 10.43 -2.83 -16.87
N CYS A 216 9.51 -2.50 -17.78
CA CYS A 216 9.88 -1.91 -19.07
C CYS A 216 9.82 -0.37 -19.10
N LYS A 217 9.14 0.26 -18.13
CA LYS A 217 8.90 1.72 -18.10
C LYS A 217 8.81 2.30 -16.67
N ALA A 218 9.60 1.82 -15.72
CA ALA A 218 9.62 2.43 -14.39
C ALA A 218 10.36 3.77 -14.41
N GLU A 219 9.61 4.84 -14.64
CA GLU A 219 10.13 6.23 -14.63
C GLU A 219 9.83 6.92 -13.29
N GLU A 220 8.94 6.35 -12.48
CA GLU A 220 8.29 6.99 -11.33
C GLU A 220 8.69 6.38 -9.97
N LEU A 221 9.43 5.25 -9.99
CA LEU A 221 9.82 4.50 -8.80
C LEU A 221 11.11 3.72 -9.06
N GLN A 222 12.19 4.09 -8.37
CA GLN A 222 13.46 3.36 -8.49
C GLN A 222 13.44 2.06 -7.67
N CYS A 223 13.24 2.14 -6.35
CA CYS A 223 13.21 0.98 -5.48
C CYS A 223 11.93 0.88 -4.63
N ILE A 224 11.58 -0.35 -4.27
CA ILE A 224 10.48 -0.69 -3.37
C ILE A 224 10.98 -1.55 -2.21
N ILE A 225 10.41 -1.34 -1.02
CA ILE A 225 10.67 -2.09 0.23
C ILE A 225 9.37 -2.72 0.73
N SER A 226 9.46 -3.92 1.31
CA SER A 226 8.33 -4.70 1.82
C SER A 226 7.67 -4.07 3.04
N PRO A 227 6.32 -4.14 3.16
CA PRO A 227 5.60 -3.72 4.37
C PRO A 227 5.93 -4.56 5.62
N ALA A 228 6.42 -5.79 5.45
CA ALA A 228 6.66 -6.75 6.54
C ALA A 228 8.08 -6.66 7.14
N GLU A 229 8.93 -5.76 6.64
CA GLU A 229 10.30 -5.60 7.16
C GLU A 229 10.32 -4.75 8.43
N VAL A 230 10.92 -5.29 9.49
CA VAL A 230 11.15 -4.62 10.76
C VAL A 230 12.55 -4.06 10.80
N PHE A 231 12.67 -2.83 11.30
CA PHE A 231 13.93 -2.12 11.41
C PHE A 231 14.22 -1.74 12.86
N THR A 232 15.48 -1.84 13.27
CA THR A 232 15.96 -1.20 14.50
C THR A 232 16.38 0.24 14.19
N VAL A 233 15.94 1.16 15.03
CA VAL A 233 16.36 2.57 14.98
C VAL A 233 17.78 2.69 15.52
N GLN A 234 18.74 2.94 14.64
CA GLN A 234 20.17 2.99 14.99
C GLN A 234 20.59 4.36 15.50
N ASN A 235 20.12 5.41 14.84
CA ASN A 235 20.51 6.78 15.15
C ASN A 235 19.42 7.77 14.73
N ILE A 236 19.36 8.87 15.46
CA ILE A 236 18.49 10.01 15.16
C ILE A 236 19.34 11.26 15.26
N GLY A 237 19.37 12.06 14.21
CA GLY A 237 20.12 13.31 14.16
C GLY A 237 19.47 14.30 13.21
N ASP A 238 20.20 15.37 12.90
CA ASP A 238 19.81 16.34 11.89
C ASP A 238 20.83 16.31 10.75
N LEU A 239 20.36 16.50 9.52
CA LEU A 239 21.15 16.53 8.30
C LEU A 239 20.83 17.81 7.55
N THR A 240 21.85 18.63 7.30
CA THR A 240 21.72 19.88 6.54
C THR A 240 22.24 19.70 5.12
N ILE A 241 21.42 20.07 4.13
CA ILE A 241 21.74 20.01 2.70
C ILE A 241 21.24 21.31 2.07
N ASP A 242 22.12 22.06 1.41
CA ASP A 242 21.81 23.29 0.67
C ASP A 242 20.84 24.23 1.43
N ASP A 243 21.17 24.51 2.70
CA ASP A 243 20.42 25.35 3.64
C ASP A 243 19.10 24.78 4.21
N ALA A 244 18.67 23.59 3.78
CA ALA A 244 17.56 22.86 4.38
C ALA A 244 18.04 21.89 5.47
N THR A 245 17.32 21.80 6.59
CA THR A 245 17.64 20.86 7.68
C THR A 245 16.54 19.83 7.83
N TYR A 246 16.94 18.56 7.72
CA TYR A 246 16.06 17.41 7.84
C TYR A 246 16.39 16.64 9.10
N LYS A 247 15.36 16.11 9.77
CA LYS A 247 15.59 15.09 10.80
C LYS A 247 16.02 13.80 10.09
N GLN A 248 17.20 13.31 10.38
CA GLN A 248 17.68 12.03 9.86
C GLN A 248 17.37 10.90 10.84
N ILE A 249 16.74 9.83 10.35
CA ILE A 249 16.53 8.59 11.11
C ILE A 249 17.24 7.45 10.37
N THR A 250 18.23 6.83 11.02
CA THR A 250 18.94 5.67 10.48
C THR A 250 18.28 4.39 10.95
N LEU A 251 17.90 3.53 10.00
CA LEU A 251 17.19 2.28 10.20
C LEU A 251 18.01 1.12 9.63
N THR A 252 18.11 0.03 10.36
CA THR A 252 18.76 -1.20 9.87
C THR A 252 17.81 -2.37 10.04
N HIS A 253 17.76 -3.23 9.02
CA HIS A 253 17.01 -4.48 9.05
C HIS A 253 17.25 -5.24 10.35
N SER A 254 16.16 -5.60 11.02
CA SER A 254 16.16 -6.49 12.18
C SER A 254 15.69 -7.89 11.75
N ARG A 255 14.46 -7.98 11.22
CA ARG A 255 13.83 -9.22 10.78
C ARG A 255 12.65 -8.95 9.85
N PHE A 256 12.12 -10.00 9.24
CA PHE A 256 10.77 -9.98 8.70
C PHE A 256 9.78 -10.43 9.77
N LEU A 257 8.67 -9.71 9.90
CA LEU A 257 7.58 -10.04 10.81
C LEU A 257 6.25 -9.76 10.11
N HIS A 258 5.34 -10.71 10.21
CA HIS A 258 4.00 -10.70 9.63
C HIS A 258 3.02 -11.08 10.74
N ASN A 259 1.94 -10.31 10.86
CA ASN A 259 0.84 -10.59 11.79
C ASN A 259 -0.24 -11.44 11.12
N HIS A 260 -0.29 -11.43 9.78
CA HIS A 260 -1.19 -12.22 8.97
C HIS A 260 -0.47 -13.44 8.41
N ASP A 261 -1.13 -14.58 8.49
CA ASP A 261 -0.68 -15.82 7.88
C ASP A 261 -1.82 -16.36 7.01
N CYS A 262 -1.72 -16.14 5.70
CA CYS A 262 -2.69 -16.65 4.73
C CYS A 262 -4.14 -16.27 5.03
N SER A 263 -4.32 -15.03 5.51
CA SER A 263 -5.56 -14.55 6.12
C SER A 263 -6.74 -14.51 5.16
N PHE A 264 -6.47 -14.47 3.85
CA PHE A 264 -7.48 -14.60 2.80
C PHE A 264 -8.29 -15.91 2.89
N PHE A 265 -7.68 -16.98 3.39
CA PHE A 265 -8.32 -18.30 3.47
C PHE A 265 -8.91 -18.62 4.84
N HIS A 266 -8.73 -17.75 5.84
CA HIS A 266 -9.35 -17.94 7.15
C HIS A 266 -10.86 -17.74 7.05
N ARG A 267 -11.61 -18.81 7.33
CA ARG A 267 -13.08 -18.77 7.45
C ARG A 267 -13.47 -18.33 8.85
N ASN A 268 -14.48 -17.49 8.96
CA ASN A 268 -15.15 -17.25 10.24
C ASN A 268 -16.06 -18.46 10.57
N ALA A 269 -16.26 -18.75 11.85
CA ALA A 269 -17.21 -19.78 12.30
C ALA A 269 -18.63 -19.59 11.72
N ALA A 270 -19.02 -18.35 11.40
CA ALA A 270 -20.30 -18.03 10.75
C ALA A 270 -20.42 -18.53 9.29
N ASP A 271 -19.31 -18.64 8.54
CA ASP A 271 -19.31 -19.21 7.17
C ASP A 271 -19.37 -20.75 7.19
N VAL A 272 -19.01 -21.36 8.32
CA VAL A 272 -19.18 -22.80 8.55
C VAL A 272 -20.66 -23.12 8.73
N ASP A 273 -21.42 -22.26 9.40
CA ASP A 273 -22.85 -22.51 9.68
C ASP A 273 -23.73 -22.36 8.42
N SER A 274 -23.39 -21.44 7.51
CA SER A 274 -24.10 -21.29 6.23
C SER A 274 -23.84 -22.45 5.26
N SER A 275 -22.62 -23.00 5.25
CA SER A 275 -22.26 -24.16 4.42
C SER A 275 -22.80 -25.48 4.97
N ILE A 276 -22.92 -25.62 6.29
CA ILE A 276 -23.62 -26.73 6.94
C ILE A 276 -25.14 -26.65 6.67
N SER A 277 -25.75 -25.47 6.76
CA SER A 277 -27.18 -25.28 6.47
C SER A 277 -27.56 -25.58 5.02
N LEU A 278 -26.71 -25.21 4.05
CA LEU A 278 -26.90 -25.53 2.62
C LEU A 278 -26.73 -27.03 2.31
N THR A 279 -25.84 -27.72 3.02
CA THR A 279 -25.67 -29.17 2.82
C THR A 279 -26.83 -29.97 3.42
N PHE A 280 -27.39 -29.56 4.56
CA PHE A 280 -28.58 -30.19 5.14
C PHE A 280 -29.84 -30.00 4.30
N THR A 281 -30.03 -28.82 3.69
CA THR A 281 -31.18 -28.57 2.80
C THR A 281 -31.10 -29.37 1.51
N LEU A 282 -29.90 -29.55 0.93
CA LEU A 282 -29.71 -30.36 -0.27
C LEU A 282 -29.92 -31.87 0.00
N LEU A 283 -29.50 -32.37 1.16
CA LEU A 283 -29.75 -33.75 1.61
C LEU A 283 -31.24 -34.02 1.92
N ALA A 284 -31.96 -33.02 2.44
CA ALA A 284 -33.41 -33.14 2.68
C ALA A 284 -34.21 -33.21 1.37
N LEU A 285 -33.80 -32.46 0.34
CA LEU A 285 -34.44 -32.46 -0.99
C LEU A 285 -34.23 -33.78 -1.75
N THR A 286 -33.11 -34.47 -1.55
CA THR A 286 -32.87 -35.78 -2.19
C THR A 286 -33.60 -36.92 -1.46
N ALA A 287 -33.80 -36.81 -0.15
CA ALA A 287 -34.58 -37.79 0.62
C ALA A 287 -36.08 -37.78 0.28
N SER A 288 -36.63 -36.64 -0.14
CA SER A 288 -38.05 -36.52 -0.57
C SER A 288 -38.34 -37.08 -1.97
N LEU A 289 -37.32 -37.50 -2.72
CA LEU A 289 -37.46 -38.03 -4.09
C LEU A 289 -37.31 -39.55 -4.18
N LEU A 290 -37.24 -40.27 -3.06
CA LEU A 290 -37.28 -41.73 -3.06
C LEU A 290 -38.72 -42.22 -3.35
N PRO A 291 -38.95 -42.95 -4.47
CA PRO A 291 -40.26 -43.51 -4.74
C PRO A 291 -40.54 -44.64 -3.75
N GLN A 292 -41.68 -44.55 -3.07
CA GLN A 292 -42.24 -45.63 -2.26
C GLN A 292 -42.58 -46.82 -3.18
N PHE A 293 -41.65 -47.76 -3.32
CA PHE A 293 -41.96 -49.07 -3.86
C PHE A 293 -42.77 -49.83 -2.80
N THR A 294 -44.10 -49.78 -2.95
CA THR A 294 -45.02 -50.66 -2.24
C THR A 294 -44.88 -52.07 -2.81
N ALA A 295 -44.53 -53.02 -1.97
CA ALA A 295 -44.54 -54.43 -2.28
C ALA A 295 -46.00 -54.92 -2.31
N MET A 296 -46.45 -55.43 -3.47
CA MET A 296 -47.67 -56.23 -3.59
C MET A 296 -47.27 -57.71 -3.51
N ALA A 297 -47.90 -58.42 -2.58
CA ALA A 297 -48.01 -59.88 -2.55
C ALA A 297 -49.26 -60.31 -3.31
#